data_AF-A0A418UQA9-F1
#
_entry.id   AF-A0A418UQA9-F1
#
_cell.length_a   1.000
_cell.length_b   1.000
_cell.length_c   1.000
_cell.angle_alpha   90.00
_cell.angle_beta   90.00
_cell.angle_gamma   90.00
#
_symmetry.space_group_name_H-M   'P 1'
#
loop_
_entity.id
_entity.type
_entity.pdbx_description
1 polymer ?
#
loop_
_entity_poly.entity_id
_entity_poly.type
_entity_poly.pdbx_seq_one_letter_code
_entity_poly.pdbx_strand_id
1 'polypeptide(L)'
;MFSVLRVTSLVVASLVLGACSVFLLCAGAALVALAADASVSIPWVYTVWPTEVNSLPALSFVPHVRGAAGLSVLVAAAYVLYRVRTARPR
;
A
#
# COMPACT_ATOMS: atom_id res chain seq x y z
N MET A 1 -12.85 28.59 9.78
CA MET A 1 -12.45 28.03 8.47
C MET A 1 -11.10 27.29 8.48
N PHE A 2 -10.08 27.74 9.23
CA PHE A 2 -8.75 27.07 9.23
C PHE A 2 -8.73 25.62 9.76
N SER A 3 -9.61 25.23 10.68
CA SER A 3 -9.65 23.84 11.20
C SER A 3 -10.11 22.82 10.17
N VAL A 4 -11.13 23.11 9.36
CA VAL A 4 -11.69 22.14 8.42
C VAL A 4 -10.68 21.84 7.31
N LEU A 5 -10.09 22.86 6.70
CA LEU A 5 -9.05 22.71 5.67
C LEU A 5 -7.84 21.90 6.16
N ARG A 6 -7.43 22.09 7.42
CA ARG A 6 -6.32 21.36 8.03
C ARG A 6 -6.66 19.88 8.28
N VAL A 7 -7.89 19.59 8.70
CA VAL A 7 -8.35 18.20 8.87
C VAL A 7 -8.45 17.51 7.51
N THR A 8 -9.06 18.16 6.52
CA THR A 8 -9.19 17.59 5.17
C THR A 8 -7.84 17.31 4.53
N SER A 9 -6.87 18.24 4.65
CA SER A 9 -5.53 18.02 4.07
C SER A 9 -4.77 16.87 4.75
N LEU A 10 -4.92 16.70 6.07
CA LEU A 10 -4.36 15.57 6.81
C LEU A 10 -4.98 14.23 6.38
N VAL A 11 -6.30 14.19 6.20
CA VAL A 11 -7.00 12.99 5.73
C VAL A 11 -6.52 12.62 4.32
N VAL A 12 -6.50 13.57 3.38
CA VAL A 12 -6.01 13.33 2.02
C VAL A 12 -4.56 12.86 2.02
N ALA A 13 -3.68 13.53 2.77
CA ALA A 13 -2.27 13.12 2.88
C ALA A 13 -2.11 11.69 3.43
N SER A 14 -2.91 11.33 4.45
CA SER A 14 -2.87 10.00 5.05
C SER A 14 -3.36 8.90 4.09
N LEU A 15 -4.39 9.18 3.29
CA LEU A 15 -4.89 8.25 2.27
C LEU A 15 -3.88 8.06 1.13
N VAL A 16 -3.25 9.15 0.68
CA VAL A 16 -2.19 9.09 -0.34
C VAL A 16 -1.02 8.25 0.16
N LEU A 17 -0.59 8.44 1.41
CA LEU A 17 0.45 7.61 2.03
C LEU A 17 0.07 6.13 2.08
N GLY A 18 -1.19 5.82 2.40
CA GLY A 18 -1.70 4.45 2.37
C GLY A 18 -1.63 3.83 0.97
N ALA A 19 -2.11 4.55 -0.04
CA ALA A 19 -2.07 4.10 -1.43
C ALA A 19 -0.64 3.89 -1.94
N CYS A 20 0.28 4.83 -1.65
CA CYS A 20 1.69 4.69 -1.98
C CYS A 20 2.32 3.45 -1.33
N SER A 21 1.94 3.15 -0.08
CA SER A 21 2.45 1.97 0.63
C SER A 21 2.03 0.66 -0.04
N VAL A 22 0.79 0.56 -0.49
CA VAL A 22 0.31 -0.61 -1.25
C VAL A 22 1.07 -0.77 -2.56
N PHE A 23 1.31 0.34 -3.28
CA PHE A 23 2.07 0.32 -4.54
C PHE A 23 3.52 -0.13 -4.33
N LEU A 24 4.20 0.43 -3.33
CA LEU A 24 5.59 0.06 -3.01
C LEU A 24 5.71 -1.40 -2.60
N LEU A 25 4.76 -1.91 -1.82
CA LEU A 25 4.70 -3.34 -1.51
C LEU A 25 4.60 -4.14 -2.81
N CYS A 26 3.68 -3.77 -3.72
CA CYS A 26 3.48 -4.49 -4.98
C CYS A 26 4.76 -4.55 -5.82
N ALA A 27 5.46 -3.42 -5.95
CA ALA A 27 6.76 -3.36 -6.60
C ALA A 27 7.79 -4.26 -5.92
N GLY A 28 7.86 -4.24 -4.58
CA GLY A 28 8.74 -5.13 -3.81
C GLY A 28 8.45 -6.60 -4.03
N ALA A 29 7.18 -7.00 -4.00
CA ALA A 29 6.77 -8.38 -4.24
C ALA A 29 7.07 -8.83 -5.68
N ALA A 30 6.90 -7.96 -6.67
CA ALA A 30 7.30 -8.22 -8.05
C ALA A 30 8.81 -8.44 -8.18
N LEU A 31 9.63 -7.62 -7.54
CA LEU A 31 11.08 -7.79 -7.53
C LEU A 31 11.49 -9.12 -6.88
N VAL A 32 10.87 -9.50 -5.76
CA VAL A 32 11.14 -10.79 -5.11
C VAL A 32 10.69 -11.96 -5.99
N ALA A 33 9.51 -11.87 -6.58
CA ALA A 33 8.99 -12.92 -7.46
C ALA A 33 9.89 -13.15 -8.67
N LEU A 34 10.46 -12.08 -9.24
CA LEU A 34 11.44 -12.17 -10.33
C LEU A 34 12.80 -12.69 -9.87
N ALA A 35 13.32 -12.20 -8.74
CA ALA A 35 14.66 -12.55 -8.28
C ALA A 35 14.75 -13.98 -7.72
N ALA A 36 13.67 -14.46 -7.08
CA ALA A 36 13.61 -15.77 -6.46
C ALA A 36 12.90 -16.83 -7.32
N ASP A 37 12.40 -16.44 -8.51
CA ASP A 37 11.57 -17.27 -9.40
C ASP A 37 10.45 -18.03 -8.65
N ALA A 38 9.78 -17.31 -7.74
CA ALA A 38 8.84 -17.88 -6.79
C ALA A 38 7.58 -17.04 -6.67
N SER A 39 6.46 -17.70 -6.36
CA SER A 39 5.21 -17.02 -6.05
C SER A 39 5.31 -16.27 -4.72
N VAL A 40 4.97 -14.97 -4.73
CA VAL A 40 4.92 -14.12 -3.54
C VAL A 40 3.47 -13.72 -3.29
N SER A 41 2.97 -14.00 -2.09
CA SER A 41 1.65 -13.56 -1.65
C SER A 41 1.80 -12.61 -0.48
N ILE A 42 1.20 -11.41 -0.60
CA ILE A 42 0.96 -10.56 0.55
C ILE A 42 -0.49 -10.83 0.99
N PRO A 43 -0.68 -11.45 2.17
CA PRO A 43 -1.99 -11.87 2.63
C PRO A 43 -3.01 -10.74 2.51
N TRP A 44 -4.13 -11.03 1.86
CA TRP A 44 -5.26 -10.13 1.66
C TRP A 44 -5.01 -8.91 0.75
N VAL A 45 -3.79 -8.67 0.24
CA VAL A 45 -3.48 -7.47 -0.57
C VAL A 45 -3.29 -7.79 -2.05
N TYR A 46 -2.41 -8.73 -2.38
CA TYR A 46 -2.26 -9.26 -3.75
C TYR A 46 -1.43 -10.55 -3.74
N THR A 47 -1.48 -11.28 -4.84
CA THR A 47 -0.58 -12.41 -5.11
C THR A 47 0.09 -12.18 -6.46
N VAL A 48 1.41 -12.41 -6.51
CA VAL A 48 2.27 -12.22 -7.69
C VAL A 48 3.05 -13.51 -7.94
N TRP A 49 3.15 -13.92 -9.18
CA TRP A 49 3.95 -15.09 -9.57
C TRP A 49 4.54 -14.91 -10.97
N PRO A 50 5.72 -15.48 -11.23
CA PRO A 50 6.31 -15.52 -12.55
C PRO A 50 5.42 -16.34 -13.49
N THR A 51 5.25 -15.85 -14.71
CA THR A 51 4.55 -16.53 -15.80
C THR A 51 5.26 -16.27 -17.12
N GLU A 52 4.79 -16.92 -18.19
CA GLU A 52 5.28 -16.67 -19.54
C GLU A 52 4.12 -16.24 -20.43
N VAL A 53 4.33 -15.18 -21.22
CA VAL A 53 3.38 -14.72 -22.24
C VAL A 53 4.15 -14.52 -23.53
N ASN A 54 3.77 -15.25 -24.59
CA ASN A 54 4.48 -15.26 -25.87
C ASN A 54 5.98 -15.62 -25.74
N SER A 55 6.30 -16.61 -24.90
CA SER A 55 7.68 -17.07 -24.63
C SER A 55 8.60 -15.98 -24.03
N LEU A 56 8.01 -14.93 -23.46
CA LEU A 56 8.74 -13.90 -22.72
C LEU A 56 8.39 -13.99 -21.24
N PRO A 57 9.38 -13.78 -20.34
CA PRO A 57 9.14 -13.76 -18.91
C PRO A 57 8.20 -12.61 -18.57
N ALA A 58 7.14 -12.94 -17.86
CA ALA A 58 6.09 -12.03 -17.42
C ALA A 58 5.82 -12.23 -15.93
N LEU A 59 5.07 -11.28 -15.35
CA LEU A 59 4.52 -11.42 -14.02
C LEU A 59 3.00 -11.39 -14.12
N SER A 60 2.37 -12.41 -13.54
CA SER A 60 0.93 -12.37 -13.30
C SER A 60 0.66 -11.86 -11.89
N PHE A 61 -0.38 -11.06 -11.78
CA PHE A 61 -0.74 -10.36 -10.55
C PHE A 61 -2.26 -10.44 -10.35
N VAL A 62 -2.68 -10.74 -9.11
CA VAL A 62 -4.09 -10.71 -8.72
C VAL A 62 -4.28 -9.73 -7.55
N PRO A 63 -4.89 -8.57 -7.79
CA PRO A 63 -5.18 -7.59 -6.74
C PRO A 63 -6.35 -8.04 -5.87
N HIS A 64 -6.18 -7.93 -4.55
CA HIS A 64 -7.28 -8.05 -3.60
C HIS A 64 -7.72 -6.65 -3.16
N VAL A 65 -8.65 -6.06 -3.90
CA VAL A 65 -9.12 -4.67 -3.71
C VAL A 65 -9.48 -4.37 -2.26
N ARG A 66 -10.15 -5.32 -1.59
CA ARG A 66 -10.59 -5.15 -0.19
C ARG A 66 -9.43 -5.00 0.79
N GLY A 67 -8.40 -5.85 0.72
CA GLY A 67 -7.29 -5.72 1.65
C GLY A 67 -6.26 -4.67 1.23
N ALA A 68 -6.15 -4.33 -0.07
CA ALA A 68 -5.44 -3.13 -0.51
C ALA A 68 -6.06 -1.85 0.07
N ALA A 69 -7.39 -1.72 0.01
CA ALA A 69 -8.11 -0.63 0.64
C ALA A 69 -7.95 -0.65 2.17
N GLY A 70 -8.10 -1.82 2.79
CA GLY A 70 -7.93 -2.00 4.24
C GLY A 70 -6.52 -1.60 4.73
N LEU A 71 -5.47 -2.02 4.03
CA LEU A 71 -4.09 -1.63 4.34
C LEU A 71 -3.87 -0.13 4.17
N SER A 72 -4.43 0.46 3.11
CA SER A 72 -4.34 1.91 2.88
C SER A 72 -4.96 2.70 4.04
N VAL A 73 -6.14 2.27 4.50
CA VAL A 73 -6.83 2.86 5.66
C VAL A 73 -6.04 2.63 6.96
N LEU A 74 -5.45 1.45 7.15
CA LEU A 74 -4.63 1.13 8.31
C LEU A 74 -3.41 2.07 8.41
N VAL A 75 -2.68 2.25 7.29
CA VAL A 75 -1.53 3.16 7.20
C VAL A 75 -1.98 4.61 7.43
N ALA A 76 -3.10 5.00 6.83
CA ALA A 76 -3.68 6.33 7.04
C ALA A 76 -4.00 6.58 8.52
N ALA A 77 -4.67 5.63 9.18
CA ALA A 77 -5.02 5.71 10.60
C ALA A 77 -3.77 5.76 11.49
N ALA A 78 -2.75 4.96 11.19
CA ALA A 78 -1.47 4.99 11.90
C ALA A 78 -0.78 6.36 11.78
N TYR A 79 -0.78 6.95 10.58
CA TYR A 79 -0.22 8.29 10.36
C TYR A 79 -0.98 9.37 11.14
N VAL A 80 -2.31 9.34 11.11
CA VAL A 80 -3.14 10.28 11.87
C VAL A 80 -2.88 10.15 13.37
N LEU A 81 -2.86 8.93 13.91
CA LEU A 81 -2.57 8.66 15.31
C LEU A 81 -1.18 9.18 15.72
N TYR A 82 -0.17 8.96 14.87
CA TYR A 82 1.17 9.49 15.08
C TYR A 82 1.16 11.02 15.18
N ARG A 83 0.54 11.70 14.20
CA ARG A 83 0.45 13.17 14.19
C ARG A 83 -0.32 13.72 15.39
N VAL A 84 -1.40 13.08 15.82
CA VAL A 84 -2.18 13.47 17.01
C VAL A 84 -1.34 13.35 18.27
N ARG A 85 -0.57 12.26 18.43
CA ARG A 85 0.31 12.07 19.59
C ARG A 85 1.43 13.11 19.65
N THR A 86 2.05 13.42 18.52
CA THR A 86 3.13 14.42 18.45
C THR A 86 2.65 15.87 18.58
N ALA A 87 1.35 16.11 18.34
CA ALA A 87 0.77 17.46 18.43
C ALA A 87 0.30 17.84 19.84
N ARG A 88 0.27 16.92 20.81
CA ARG A 88 -0.01 17.27 22.21
C ARG A 88 1.25 17.93 22.81
N PRO A 89 1.20 19.21 23.20
CA PRO A 89 2.25 19.76 24.04
C PRO A 89 2.26 18.99 25.36
N ARG A 90 3.45 18.68 25.87
CA ARG A 90 3.62 18.29 27.27
C ARG A 90 3.13 19.41 28.18
#